data_AF-A0A8R1EAP7-F1
#
_entry.id   AF-A0A8R1EAP7-F1
#
_cell.length_a   1.000
_cell.length_b   1.000
_cell.length_c   1.000
_cell.angle_alpha   90.00
_cell.angle_beta   90.00
_cell.angle_gamma   90.00
#
_symmetry.space_group_name_H-M   'P 1'
#
loop_
_entity.id
_entity.type
_entity.pdbx_description
1 polymer ?
#
loop_
_entity_poly.entity_id
_entity_poly.type
_entity_poly.pdbx_seq_one_letter_code
_entity_poly.pdbx_strand_id
1 'polypeptide(L)'
;MWAKFENCKAFRCATCQIMYHPQCIEMPDRMAALVKTYEWSCVDCRVCSVCYKPEKEDQIVFCDRCDRGFHTFCVGLKQAPRGTWICEIFCGSKLTPMKGKPAGKR
;
A
#
# COMPACT_ATOMS: atom_id res chain seq x y z
N MET A 1 -14.22 -15.24 29.60
CA MET A 1 -14.14 -14.52 28.30
C MET A 1 -12.93 -13.59 28.25
N TRP A 2 -11.71 -14.13 28.34
CA TRP A 2 -10.46 -13.34 28.44
C TRP A 2 -9.38 -13.83 27.46
N ALA A 3 -9.72 -13.96 26.18
CA ALA A 3 -8.74 -14.33 25.17
C ALA A 3 -9.10 -13.71 23.81
N LYS A 4 -8.88 -12.40 23.63
CA LYS A 4 -8.92 -11.77 22.30
C LYS A 4 -7.84 -10.73 22.01
N PHE A 5 -6.94 -10.41 22.95
CA PHE A 5 -6.03 -9.25 22.79
C PHE A 5 -4.52 -9.55 22.90
N GLU A 6 -4.08 -10.80 22.97
CA GLU A 6 -2.65 -11.09 23.20
C GLU A 6 -1.79 -11.22 21.94
N ASN A 7 -2.32 -10.98 20.73
CA ASN A 7 -1.50 -11.03 19.50
C ASN A 7 -2.05 -10.19 18.34
N CYS A 8 -2.68 -9.03 18.60
CA CYS A 8 -3.16 -8.15 17.54
C CYS A 8 -1.99 -7.65 16.69
N LYS A 9 -1.79 -8.26 15.50
CA LYS A 9 -0.71 -7.98 14.54
C LYS A 9 -0.90 -6.60 13.87
N ALA A 10 -0.75 -5.53 14.64
CA ALA A 10 -0.83 -4.16 14.13
C ALA A 10 0.39 -3.80 13.25
N PHE A 11 0.26 -2.73 12.47
CA PHE A 11 1.33 -2.09 11.72
C PHE A 11 1.10 -0.58 11.69
N ARG A 12 2.16 0.19 11.41
CA ARG A 12 2.16 1.65 11.50
C ARG A 12 2.20 2.28 10.12
N CYS A 13 1.44 3.35 9.91
CA CYS A 13 1.64 4.24 8.76
C CYS A 13 3.01 4.94 8.88
N ALA A 14 3.85 4.81 7.86
CA ALA A 14 5.17 5.46 7.81
C ALA A 14 5.07 7.00 7.82
N THR A 15 3.95 7.55 7.34
CA THR A 15 3.73 9.00 7.22
C THR A 15 3.15 9.61 8.50
N CYS A 16 1.94 9.22 8.92
CA CYS A 16 1.24 9.83 10.07
C CYS A 16 1.46 9.09 11.40
N GLN A 17 2.18 7.97 11.39
CA GLN A 17 2.50 7.17 12.59
C GLN A 17 1.29 6.54 13.31
N ILE A 18 0.07 6.64 12.75
CA ILE A 18 -1.12 5.96 13.28
C ILE A 18 -0.98 4.44 13.11
N MET A 19 -1.44 3.70 14.11
CA MET A 19 -1.43 2.24 14.15
C MET A 19 -2.74 1.68 13.59
N TYR A 20 -2.63 0.63 12.79
CA TYR A 20 -3.76 -0.05 12.16
C TYR A 20 -3.74 -1.54 12.49
N HIS A 21 -4.89 -2.07 12.89
CA HIS A 21 -5.11 -3.51 12.97
C HIS A 21 -5.67 -3.99 11.63
N PRO A 22 -5.13 -5.05 11.01
CA PRO A 22 -5.63 -5.57 9.74
C PRO A 22 -7.14 -5.82 9.74
N GLN A 23 -7.66 -6.40 10.82
CA GLN A 23 -9.07 -6.74 10.98
C GLN A 23 -9.98 -5.51 11.10
N CYS A 24 -9.47 -4.39 11.65
CA CYS A 24 -10.26 -3.16 11.79
C CYS A 24 -10.43 -2.38 10.48
N ILE A 25 -9.57 -2.66 9.49
CA ILE A 25 -9.63 -2.02 8.17
C ILE A 25 -9.90 -3.03 7.05
N GLU A 26 -10.41 -4.22 7.41
CA GLU A 26 -10.74 -5.29 6.48
C GLU A 26 -9.56 -5.73 5.57
N MET A 27 -8.33 -5.60 6.04
CA MET A 27 -7.15 -6.00 5.27
C MET A 27 -6.90 -7.52 5.39
N PRO A 28 -6.85 -8.25 4.26
CA PRO A 28 -6.58 -9.69 4.28
C PRO A 28 -5.19 -10.04 4.83
N ASP A 29 -5.07 -11.16 5.53
CA ASP A 29 -3.81 -11.60 6.18
C ASP A 29 -2.62 -11.67 5.20
N ARG A 30 -2.87 -12.10 3.96
CA ARG A 30 -1.84 -12.16 2.90
C ARG A 30 -1.25 -10.79 2.57
N MET A 31 -2.09 -9.75 2.59
CA MET A 31 -1.69 -8.37 2.34
C MET A 31 -1.04 -7.79 3.60
N ALA A 32 -1.62 -8.05 4.78
CA ALA A 32 -1.07 -7.64 6.07
C ALA A 32 0.35 -8.18 6.34
N ALA A 33 0.68 -9.37 5.82
CA ALA A 33 2.04 -9.90 5.87
C ALA A 33 3.01 -9.10 4.97
N LEU A 34 2.55 -8.63 3.81
CA LEU A 34 3.35 -7.88 2.85
C LEU A 34 3.54 -6.41 3.25
N VAL A 35 2.51 -5.73 3.76
CA VAL A 35 2.61 -4.31 4.16
C VAL A 35 3.68 -4.07 5.23
N LYS A 36 4.06 -5.12 5.97
CA LYS A 36 5.13 -5.08 6.97
C LYS A 36 6.54 -5.12 6.39
N THR A 37 6.70 -5.43 5.09
CA THR A 37 8.01 -5.59 4.45
C THR A 37 8.49 -4.32 3.73
N TYR A 38 7.74 -3.22 3.82
CA TYR A 38 8.10 -1.92 3.25
C TYR A 38 7.41 -0.79 4.02
N GLU A 39 7.75 0.45 3.68
CA GLU A 39 7.14 1.66 4.26
C GLU A 39 5.70 1.85 3.76
N TRP A 40 4.76 1.18 4.42
CA TRP A 40 3.33 1.31 4.15
C TRP A 40 2.79 2.63 4.68
N SER A 41 1.99 3.34 3.88
CA SER A 41 1.28 4.58 4.29
C SER A 41 -0.22 4.33 4.27
N CYS A 42 -1.02 4.76 5.24
CA CYS A 42 -2.48 4.57 5.23
C CYS A 42 -3.17 5.27 4.06
N VAL A 43 -4.47 4.98 3.87
CA VAL A 43 -5.29 5.55 2.77
C VAL A 43 -5.15 7.08 2.67
N ASP A 44 -5.24 7.80 3.80
CA ASP A 44 -5.15 9.27 3.84
C ASP A 44 -3.74 9.82 3.57
N CYS A 45 -2.71 8.99 3.73
CA CYS A 45 -1.31 9.37 3.57
C CYS A 45 -0.69 8.83 2.28
N ARG A 46 -1.48 8.14 1.46
CA ARG A 46 -0.95 7.38 0.34
C ARG A 46 -0.72 8.29 -0.86
N VAL A 47 0.39 8.05 -1.54
CA VAL A 47 0.76 8.73 -2.78
C VAL A 47 0.97 7.72 -3.90
N CYS A 48 0.99 8.20 -5.14
CA CYS A 48 1.32 7.35 -6.28
C CYS A 48 2.77 6.83 -6.17
N SER A 49 2.95 5.51 -6.27
CA SER A 49 4.25 4.84 -6.14
C SER A 49 5.16 5.00 -7.38
N VAL A 50 4.68 5.70 -8.42
CA VAL A 50 5.44 6.01 -9.64
C VAL A 50 5.94 7.45 -9.61
N CYS A 51 5.05 8.41 -9.36
CA CYS A 51 5.39 9.84 -9.41
C CYS A 51 5.56 10.49 -8.03
N TYR A 52 5.29 9.77 -6.94
CA TYR A 52 5.43 10.22 -5.55
C TYR A 52 4.61 11.46 -5.20
N LYS A 53 3.46 11.59 -5.84
CA LYS A 53 2.59 12.77 -5.79
C LYS A 53 1.23 12.43 -5.19
N PRO A 54 0.68 13.29 -4.30
CA PRO A 54 -0.63 13.10 -3.69
C PRO A 54 -1.80 13.67 -4.53
N GLU A 55 -1.52 14.54 -5.50
CA GLU A 55 -2.58 15.21 -6.27
C GLU A 55 -3.41 14.19 -7.07
N LYS A 56 -4.67 14.49 -7.41
CA LYS A 56 -5.59 13.57 -8.12
C LYS A 56 -5.84 12.26 -7.37
N GLU A 57 -6.10 12.38 -6.07
CA GLU A 57 -6.37 11.25 -5.17
C GLU A 57 -7.54 10.38 -5.66
N ASP A 58 -8.56 10.99 -6.27
CA ASP A 58 -9.72 10.33 -6.90
C ASP A 58 -9.34 9.36 -8.03
N GLN A 59 -8.14 9.50 -8.58
CA GLN A 59 -7.61 8.65 -9.65
C GLN A 59 -6.51 7.71 -9.15
N ILE A 60 -6.31 7.60 -7.84
CA ILE A 60 -5.40 6.61 -7.24
C ILE A 60 -6.16 5.29 -7.07
N VAL A 61 -5.61 4.22 -7.66
CA VAL A 61 -6.03 2.84 -7.43
C VAL A 61 -5.03 2.14 -6.53
N PHE A 62 -5.54 1.21 -5.69
CA PHE A 62 -4.71 0.40 -4.81
C PHE A 62 -4.53 -1.01 -5.39
N CYS A 63 -3.33 -1.56 -5.24
CA CYS A 63 -3.03 -2.93 -5.63
C CYS A 63 -3.65 -3.92 -4.62
N ASP A 64 -4.48 -4.87 -5.06
CA ASP A 64 -5.15 -5.86 -4.18
C ASP A 64 -4.22 -6.92 -3.58
N ARG A 65 -2.90 -6.82 -3.83
CA ARG A 65 -1.88 -7.68 -3.22
C ARG A 65 -0.95 -6.92 -2.28
N CYS A 66 -0.50 -5.72 -2.65
CA CYS A 66 0.50 -4.98 -1.88
C CYS A 66 0.03 -3.59 -1.46
N ASP A 67 -1.24 -3.24 -1.60
CA ASP A 67 -1.85 -2.01 -1.08
C ASP A 67 -1.18 -0.67 -1.50
N ARG A 68 -0.21 -0.70 -2.41
CA ARG A 68 0.43 0.51 -2.93
C ARG A 68 -0.54 1.27 -3.83
N GLY A 69 -0.48 2.59 -3.76
CA GLY A 69 -1.28 3.49 -4.58
C GLY A 69 -0.59 3.82 -5.90
N PHE A 70 -1.40 3.92 -6.95
CA PHE A 70 -0.98 4.29 -8.30
C PHE A 70 -2.04 5.18 -8.93
N HIS A 71 -1.66 6.31 -9.50
CA HIS A 71 -2.58 6.97 -10.43
C HIS A 71 -2.87 6.04 -11.60
N THR A 72 -4.14 5.94 -12.00
CA THR A 72 -4.57 5.16 -13.18
C THR A 72 -3.69 5.45 -14.39
N PHE A 73 -3.47 6.72 -14.71
CA PHE A 73 -2.63 7.14 -15.84
C PHE A 73 -1.14 6.85 -15.66
N CYS A 74 -0.61 6.77 -14.43
CA CYS A 74 0.79 6.40 -14.17
C CYS A 74 1.07 4.92 -14.44
N VAL A 75 0.04 4.08 -14.48
CA VAL A 75 0.12 2.64 -14.77
C VAL A 75 -0.63 2.25 -16.05
N GLY A 76 -0.95 3.23 -16.91
CA GLY A 76 -1.57 2.99 -18.22
C GLY A 76 -3.05 2.58 -18.18
N LEU A 77 -3.71 2.71 -17.04
CA LEU A 77 -5.15 2.48 -16.92
C LEU A 77 -5.93 3.74 -17.33
N LYS A 78 -7.01 3.56 -18.09
CA LYS A 78 -7.91 4.65 -18.48
C LYS A 78 -8.87 5.06 -17.36
N GLN A 79 -9.19 4.12 -16.47
CA GLN A 79 -10.10 4.28 -15.35
C GLN A 79 -9.80 3.23 -14.28
N ALA A 80 -10.42 3.37 -13.11
CA ALA A 80 -10.35 2.32 -12.09
C ALA A 80 -10.84 0.96 -12.65
N PRO A 81 -10.10 -0.13 -12.41
CA PRO A 81 -10.43 -1.45 -12.91
C PRO A 81 -11.71 -1.98 -12.24
N ARG A 82 -12.51 -2.73 -12.99
CA ARG A 82 -13.66 -3.45 -12.43
C ARG A 82 -13.15 -4.77 -11.86
N GLY A 83 -13.09 -4.87 -10.53
CA GLY A 83 -12.60 -6.05 -9.83
C GLY A 83 -11.12 -5.97 -9.48
N THR A 84 -10.49 -7.13 -9.28
CA THR A 84 -9.12 -7.22 -8.74
C THR A 84 -8.08 -6.69 -9.72
N TRP A 85 -7.18 -5.85 -9.24
CA TRP A 85 -6.02 -5.36 -9.98
C TRP A 85 -4.73 -5.47 -9.17
N ILE A 86 -3.72 -6.05 -9.80
CA ILE A 86 -2.41 -6.28 -9.21
C ILE A 86 -1.37 -5.47 -9.99
N CYS A 87 -0.62 -4.62 -9.29
CA CYS A 87 0.40 -3.80 -9.93
C CYS A 87 1.56 -4.67 -10.47
N GLU A 88 1.98 -4.44 -11.72
CA GLU A 88 3.12 -5.17 -12.29
C GLU A 88 4.45 -4.75 -11.67
N ILE A 89 4.57 -3.48 -11.27
CA ILE A 89 5.83 -2.87 -10.80
C ILE A 89 6.39 -3.56 -9.55
N PHE A 90 5.53 -3.89 -8.57
CA PHE A 90 5.95 -4.49 -7.30
C PHE A 90 5.46 -5.92 -7.11
N CYS A 91 4.37 -6.30 -7.78
CA CYS A 91 3.77 -7.63 -7.64
C CYS A 91 3.91 -8.50 -8.89
N GLY A 92 4.34 -7.94 -10.03
CA GLY A 92 4.60 -8.71 -11.23
C GLY A 92 5.71 -9.74 -11.01
N SER A 93 5.64 -10.83 -11.76
CA SER A 93 6.58 -11.96 -11.71
C SER A 93 8.02 -11.62 -12.10
N LYS A 94 8.30 -10.38 -12.53
CA LYS A 94 9.63 -9.88 -12.84
C LYS A 94 10.11 -8.92 -11.75
N LEU A 95 10.62 -9.49 -10.65
CA LEU A 95 11.38 -8.75 -9.65
C LEU A 95 12.69 -8.24 -10.28
N THR A 96 12.68 -7.05 -10.89
CA THR A 96 13.94 -6.29 -11.00
C THR A 96 14.20 -5.67 -9.62
N PRO A 97 15.40 -5.82 -9.05
CA PRO A 97 15.72 -5.19 -7.77
C PRO A 97 15.51 -3.68 -7.88
N MET A 98 14.54 -3.15 -7.12
CA MET A 98 14.34 -1.71 -7.03
C MET A 98 15.56 -1.12 -6.32
N LYS A 99 16.40 -0.39 -7.05
CA LYS A 99 17.45 0.45 -6.44
C LYS A 99 16.74 1.47 -5.56
N GLY A 100 16.90 1.32 -4.24
CA GLY A 100 16.39 2.29 -3.27
C GLY A 100 16.94 3.68 -3.57
N LYS A 101 16.07 4.67 -3.65
CA LYS A 101 16.49 6.08 -3.65
C LYS A 101 16.92 6.43 -2.22
N PRO A 102 18.01 7.19 -2.02
CA PRO A 102 18.37 7.62 -0.67
C PRO A 102 17.26 8.49 -0.09
N ALA A 103 16.92 8.24 1.16
CA ALA A 103 16.02 9.04 1.95
C ALA A 103 16.45 10.52 1.87
N GLY A 104 15.58 11.36 1.30
CA GLY A 104 15.74 12.81 1.37
C GLY A 104 15.70 13.22 2.83
N LYS A 105 16.83 13.69 3.35
CA LYS A 105 16.93 14.29 4.67
C LYS A 105 16.10 15.57 4.69
N ARG A 106 15.29 15.74 5.74
CA ARG A 106 14.73 17.05 6.12
C ARG A 106 15.84 17.96 6.58
#